data_AF-A0A7X0PHP1-F1
#
_entry.id   AF-A0A7X0PHP1-F1
#
_cell.length_a   1.000
_cell.length_b   1.000
_cell.length_c   1.000
_cell.angle_alpha   90.00
_cell.angle_beta   90.00
_cell.angle_gamma   90.00
#
_symmetry.space_group_name_H-M   'P 1'
#
loop_
_entity.id
_entity.type
_entity.pdbx_description
1 polymer ?
#
loop_
_entity_poly.entity_id
_entity_poly.type
_entity_poly.pdbx_seq_one_letter_code
_entity_poly.pdbx_strand_id
1 'polypeptide(L)'
;MPPVLERPFFNLSVVRTPLHGLVGQFAGLPPLVALRAENTALDFPAQGYQRGALPLLLWSPACDPGLTAVMPGVGSGDHFVLSYACERFGHDGVAVRSSTMADAEPINEFITYAGNRMQRAVRAMKDAPRWDFFQQGEPLPCEATHAYTARRVRDRLQREAVLDCLHAWGAPVREAAFWQSAQPAVTLVRGVPSAPASLG
;
A
#
# COMPACT_ATOMS: atom_id res chain seq x y z
N MET A 1 -9.20 13.79 11.81
CA MET A 1 -8.64 12.54 11.25
C MET A 1 -7.37 12.94 10.48
N PRO A 2 -6.37 12.07 10.23
CA PRO A 2 -5.18 12.51 9.48
C PRO A 2 -5.57 13.02 8.08
N PRO A 3 -4.94 14.10 7.56
CA PRO A 3 -5.34 14.72 6.29
C PRO A 3 -5.34 13.76 5.10
N VAL A 4 -4.50 12.72 5.11
CA VAL A 4 -4.46 11.70 4.05
C VAL A 4 -5.74 10.86 4.01
N LEU A 5 -6.30 10.51 5.17
CA LEU A 5 -7.52 9.69 5.26
C LEU A 5 -8.79 10.49 4.93
N GLU A 6 -8.73 11.82 4.96
CA GLU A 6 -9.84 12.71 4.56
C GLU A 6 -9.91 12.90 3.04
N ARG A 7 -8.91 12.44 2.29
CA ARG A 7 -8.87 12.58 0.83
C ARG A 7 -9.95 11.74 0.13
N PRO A 8 -10.46 12.20 -1.04
CA PRO A 8 -11.38 11.43 -1.85
C PRO A 8 -10.90 10.03 -2.20
N PHE A 9 -9.57 9.84 -2.31
CA PHE A 9 -8.91 8.57 -2.56
C PHE A 9 -7.60 8.49 -1.76
N PHE A 10 -7.28 7.31 -1.25
CA PHE A 10 -5.92 6.95 -0.85
C PHE A 10 -5.60 5.50 -1.20
N ASN A 11 -4.31 5.24 -1.38
CA ASN A 11 -3.72 3.94 -1.62
C ASN A 11 -2.46 3.81 -0.75
N LEU A 12 -2.44 2.78 0.09
CA LEU A 12 -1.42 2.59 1.11
C LEU A 12 -1.11 1.10 1.21
N SER A 13 0.14 0.77 1.46
CA SER A 13 0.54 -0.56 1.88
C SER A 13 1.43 -0.46 3.11
N VAL A 14 1.43 -1.48 3.95
CA VAL A 14 2.28 -1.55 5.15
C VAL A 14 2.91 -2.94 5.21
N VAL A 15 4.19 -3.00 5.50
CA VAL A 15 4.99 -4.23 5.60
C VAL A 15 5.59 -4.32 7.00
N ARG A 16 5.55 -5.51 7.61
CA ARG A 16 6.17 -5.79 8.92
C ARG A 16 7.68 -5.99 8.79
N THR A 17 8.38 -4.89 8.51
CA THR A 17 9.83 -4.86 8.47
C THR A 17 10.31 -3.41 8.62
N PRO A 18 11.47 -3.15 9.25
CA PRO A 18 12.08 -1.83 9.25
C PRO A 18 12.44 -1.35 7.83
N LEU A 19 12.35 -0.03 7.61
CA LEU A 19 12.60 0.59 6.30
C LEU A 19 13.96 0.20 5.70
N HIS A 20 15.02 0.24 6.51
CA HIS A 20 16.37 -0.12 6.07
C HIS A 20 16.47 -1.59 5.64
N GLY A 21 15.72 -2.49 6.29
CA GLY A 21 15.67 -3.90 5.96
C GLY A 21 15.03 -4.13 4.60
N LEU A 22 13.87 -3.50 4.36
CA LEU A 22 13.18 -3.60 3.08
C LEU A 22 14.01 -3.01 1.93
N VAL A 23 14.56 -1.82 2.14
CA VAL A 23 15.43 -1.15 1.16
C VAL A 23 16.66 -2.00 0.84
N GLY A 24 17.31 -2.59 1.85
CA GLY A 24 18.46 -3.47 1.66
C GLY A 24 18.14 -4.70 0.80
N GLN A 25 16.94 -5.28 0.97
CA GLN A 25 16.51 -6.41 0.15
C GLN A 25 16.24 -6.02 -1.32
N PHE A 26 15.67 -4.84 -1.57
CA PHE A 26 15.51 -4.32 -2.94
C PHE A 26 16.85 -4.01 -3.61
N ALA A 27 17.82 -3.48 -2.85
CA ALA A 27 19.18 -3.25 -3.34
C ALA A 27 19.92 -4.56 -3.66
N GLY A 28 19.58 -5.66 -2.98
CA GLY A 28 20.14 -7.00 -3.22
C GLY A 28 19.54 -7.76 -4.41
N LEU A 29 18.55 -7.21 -5.11
CA LEU A 29 17.99 -7.83 -6.31
C LEU A 29 18.99 -7.81 -7.48
N PRO A 30 18.83 -8.68 -8.50
CA PRO A 30 19.66 -8.66 -9.69
C PRO A 30 19.64 -7.28 -10.38
N PRO A 31 20.75 -6.81 -11.01
CA PRO A 31 20.85 -5.45 -11.55
C PRO A 31 19.74 -5.02 -12.51
N LEU A 32 19.13 -5.96 -13.24
CA LEU A 32 17.99 -5.70 -14.14
C LEU A 32 16.70 -5.28 -13.41
N VAL A 33 16.61 -5.53 -12.11
CA VAL A 33 15.45 -5.30 -11.24
C VAL A 33 15.83 -4.52 -9.99
N ALA A 34 17.13 -4.40 -9.67
CA ALA A 34 17.64 -3.66 -8.54
C ALA A 34 17.18 -2.20 -8.59
N LEU A 35 16.72 -1.73 -7.45
CA LEU A 35 16.30 -0.33 -7.29
C LEU A 35 17.29 0.37 -6.39
N ARG A 36 17.65 1.60 -6.77
CA ARG A 36 18.39 2.50 -5.91
C ARG A 36 17.41 3.20 -4.99
N ALA A 37 17.71 3.20 -3.70
CA ALA A 37 17.01 4.02 -2.74
C ALA A 37 17.57 5.44 -2.75
N GLU A 38 16.68 6.42 -2.78
CA GLU A 38 17.02 7.84 -2.65
C GLU A 38 16.21 8.46 -1.52
N ASN A 39 16.86 9.30 -0.72
CA ASN A 39 16.16 10.08 0.29
C ASN A 39 15.20 11.06 -0.41
N THR A 40 13.99 11.16 0.11
CA THR A 40 12.96 12.08 -0.37
C THR A 40 12.25 12.72 0.82
N ALA A 41 11.61 13.87 0.57
CA ALA A 41 10.77 14.50 1.57
C ALA A 41 9.58 13.59 1.91
N LEU A 42 9.22 13.54 3.19
CA LEU A 42 7.96 12.92 3.62
C LEU A 42 6.80 13.89 3.34
N ASP A 43 6.41 13.97 2.08
CA ASP A 43 5.27 14.75 1.61
C ASP A 43 4.30 13.82 0.89
N PHE A 44 3.06 13.73 1.36
CA PHE A 44 2.08 12.76 0.88
C PHE A 44 1.33 13.33 -0.34
N PRO A 45 1.65 12.92 -1.59
CA PRO A 45 1.03 13.50 -2.76
C PRO A 45 -0.46 13.16 -2.85
N ALA A 46 -1.22 13.99 -3.55
CA ALA A 46 -2.60 13.67 -3.90
C ALA A 46 -2.61 12.48 -4.87
N GLN A 47 -3.15 11.34 -4.44
CA GLN A 47 -3.24 10.13 -5.24
C GLN A 47 -4.52 10.21 -6.09
N GLY A 48 -4.41 10.73 -7.32
CA GLY A 48 -5.47 10.66 -8.33
C GLY A 48 -5.11 9.67 -9.43
N TYR A 49 -6.10 9.16 -10.16
CA TYR A 49 -5.88 8.41 -11.40
C TYR A 49 -5.32 9.28 -12.55
N GLN A 50 -5.28 10.61 -12.37
CA GLN A 50 -4.70 11.55 -13.33
C GLN A 50 -3.19 11.30 -13.48
N ARG A 51 -2.72 11.19 -14.73
CA ARG A 51 -1.32 10.89 -15.07
C ARG A 51 -0.38 11.99 -14.58
N GLY A 52 0.48 11.62 -13.64
CA GLY A 52 1.68 12.35 -13.24
C GLY A 52 2.61 11.37 -12.52
N ALA A 53 3.92 11.47 -12.74
CA ALA A 53 4.90 10.63 -12.04
C ALA A 53 5.04 11.10 -10.59
N LEU A 54 4.11 10.69 -9.73
CA LEU A 54 4.28 10.86 -8.28
C LEU A 54 5.36 9.89 -7.82
N PRO A 55 6.32 10.32 -7.00
CA PRO A 55 7.33 9.41 -6.47
C PRO A 55 6.64 8.39 -5.57
N LEU A 56 7.07 7.14 -5.70
CA LEU A 56 6.88 6.12 -4.68
C LEU A 56 7.46 6.63 -3.35
N LEU A 57 6.68 6.54 -2.27
CA LEU A 57 7.16 6.92 -0.93
C LEU A 57 7.17 5.71 -0.01
N LEU A 58 8.31 5.45 0.61
CA LEU A 58 8.48 4.52 1.71
C LEU A 58 8.89 5.30 2.95
N TRP A 59 8.27 5.03 4.10
CA TRP A 59 8.68 5.64 5.36
C TRP A 59 8.52 4.66 6.52
N SER A 60 9.17 4.98 7.63
CA SER A 60 9.03 4.27 8.90
C SER A 60 8.10 5.08 9.80
N PRO A 61 6.88 4.59 10.10
CA PRO A 61 5.95 5.28 10.99
C PRO A 61 6.59 5.55 12.36
N ALA A 62 6.45 6.76 12.90
CA ALA A 62 7.02 7.12 14.19
C ALA A 62 6.42 6.32 15.36
N CYS A 63 5.20 5.81 15.21
CA CYS A 63 4.56 4.94 16.20
C CYS A 63 5.15 3.53 16.25
N ASP A 64 5.76 3.05 15.16
CA ASP A 64 6.35 1.70 15.09
C ASP A 64 7.47 1.64 14.03
N PRO A 65 8.74 1.76 14.44
CA PRO A 65 9.90 1.64 13.55
C PRO A 65 10.07 0.25 12.92
N GLY A 66 9.37 -0.77 13.42
CA GLY A 66 9.31 -2.11 12.86
C GLY A 66 8.40 -2.23 11.63
N LEU A 67 7.69 -1.15 11.29
CA LEU A 67 6.87 -1.07 10.09
C LEU A 67 7.54 -0.24 9.00
N THR A 68 7.26 -0.62 7.75
CA THR A 68 7.47 0.22 6.58
C THR A 68 6.14 0.48 5.92
N ALA A 69 5.72 1.74 5.88
CA ALA A 69 4.57 2.17 5.13
C ALA A 69 5.01 2.60 3.72
N VAL A 70 4.15 2.32 2.74
CA VAL A 70 4.41 2.49 1.33
C VAL A 70 3.22 3.19 0.69
N MET A 71 3.45 4.34 0.08
CA MET A 71 2.47 5.07 -0.73
C MET A 71 2.90 4.95 -2.20
N PRO A 72 2.28 4.05 -2.98
CA PRO A 72 2.62 3.88 -4.38
C PRO A 72 2.10 5.05 -5.23
N GLY A 73 2.77 5.31 -6.35
CA GLY A 73 2.17 6.06 -7.44
C GLY A 73 1.06 5.22 -8.09
N VAL A 74 -0.16 5.77 -8.18
CA VAL A 74 -1.34 5.03 -8.68
C VAL A 74 -1.19 4.64 -10.16
N GLY A 75 -0.39 5.38 -10.93
CA GLY A 75 -0.13 5.13 -12.36
C GLY A 75 1.24 4.55 -12.71
N SER A 76 2.11 4.26 -11.74
CA SER A 76 3.53 3.94 -11.97
C SER A 76 3.87 2.45 -11.94
N GLY A 77 2.92 1.59 -11.59
CA GLY A 77 3.17 0.15 -11.43
C GLY A 77 3.82 -0.23 -10.10
N ASP A 78 3.97 0.70 -9.16
CA ASP A 78 4.66 0.54 -7.87
C ASP A 78 4.03 -0.49 -6.91
N HIS A 79 2.87 -1.05 -7.28
CA HIS A 79 2.24 -2.16 -6.58
C HIS A 79 3.15 -3.39 -6.45
N PHE A 80 4.20 -3.51 -7.27
CA PHE A 80 5.20 -4.57 -7.15
C PHE A 80 5.91 -4.56 -5.80
N VAL A 81 6.04 -3.41 -5.12
CA VAL A 81 6.79 -3.32 -3.86
C VAL A 81 6.22 -4.26 -2.81
N LEU A 82 4.88 -4.28 -2.67
CA LEU A 82 4.23 -5.16 -1.70
C LEU A 82 4.34 -6.63 -2.11
N SER A 83 4.09 -6.97 -3.38
CA SER A 83 4.24 -8.36 -3.86
C SER A 83 5.67 -8.87 -3.65
N TYR A 84 6.70 -8.09 -3.96
CA TYR A 84 8.09 -8.47 -3.69
C TYR A 84 8.35 -8.62 -2.19
N ALA A 85 7.93 -7.64 -1.39
CA ALA A 85 8.12 -7.68 0.06
C ALA A 85 7.50 -8.94 0.67
N CYS A 86 6.30 -9.30 0.24
CA CYS A 86 5.57 -10.41 0.83
C CYS A 86 5.89 -11.76 0.20
N GLU A 87 5.80 -11.88 -1.12
CA GLU A 87 5.90 -13.17 -1.82
C GLU A 87 7.35 -13.60 -2.04
N ARG A 88 8.27 -12.63 -2.22
CA ARG A 88 9.69 -12.92 -2.46
C ARG A 88 10.54 -12.82 -1.20
N PHE A 89 10.37 -11.76 -0.41
CA PHE A 89 11.18 -11.53 0.79
C PHE A 89 10.57 -12.15 2.05
N GLY A 90 9.30 -12.56 1.98
CA GLY A 90 8.62 -13.31 3.03
C GLY A 90 8.13 -12.48 4.21
N HIS A 91 7.94 -11.17 4.02
CA HIS A 91 7.35 -10.31 5.04
C HIS A 91 5.84 -10.40 5.06
N ASP A 92 5.26 -10.21 6.24
CA ASP A 92 3.83 -9.96 6.34
C ASP A 92 3.51 -8.54 5.86
N GLY A 93 2.39 -8.37 5.17
CA GLY A 93 2.00 -7.07 4.66
C GLY A 93 0.50 -6.92 4.44
N VAL A 94 0.08 -5.68 4.29
CA VAL A 94 -1.30 -5.30 4.00
C VAL A 94 -1.32 -4.21 2.93
N ALA A 95 -2.30 -4.27 2.03
CA ALA A 95 -2.61 -3.25 1.03
C ALA A 95 -4.05 -2.77 1.22
N VAL A 96 -4.25 -1.48 1.03
CA VAL A 96 -5.55 -0.83 1.03
C VAL A 96 -5.66 0.14 -0.14
N ARG A 97 -6.83 0.14 -0.78
CA ARG A 97 -7.32 1.24 -1.59
C ARG A 97 -8.68 1.66 -1.07
N SER A 98 -8.89 2.96 -0.90
CA SER A 98 -10.21 3.45 -0.51
C SER A 98 -10.50 4.80 -1.15
N SER A 99 -11.69 4.92 -1.73
CA SER A 99 -12.26 6.18 -2.15
C SER A 99 -13.63 6.46 -1.54
N THR A 100 -14.03 7.73 -1.62
CA THR A 100 -15.36 8.18 -1.24
C THR A 100 -16.38 7.77 -2.30
N MET A 101 -17.65 7.71 -1.90
CA MET A 101 -18.76 7.40 -2.81
C MET A 101 -18.99 8.45 -3.92
N ALA A 102 -18.36 9.62 -3.81
CA ALA A 102 -18.41 10.68 -4.81
C ALA A 102 -17.42 10.47 -5.97
N ASP A 103 -16.50 9.51 -5.85
CA ASP A 103 -15.57 9.16 -6.93
C ASP A 103 -16.34 8.56 -8.13
N ALA A 104 -15.77 8.67 -9.34
CA ALA A 104 -16.35 8.08 -10.55
C ALA A 104 -16.38 6.55 -10.46
N GLU A 105 -15.34 5.97 -9.86
CA GLU A 105 -15.13 4.54 -9.66
C GLU A 105 -14.84 4.26 -8.17
N PRO A 106 -15.86 4.39 -7.27
CA PRO A 106 -15.64 4.16 -5.85
C PRO A 106 -15.10 2.75 -5.59
N ILE A 107 -14.10 2.66 -4.71
CA ILE A 107 -13.45 1.41 -4.32
C ILE A 107 -13.20 1.41 -2.82
N ASN A 108 -13.45 0.27 -2.19
CA ASN A 108 -12.83 -0.10 -0.92
C ASN A 108 -12.21 -1.48 -1.13
N GLU A 109 -10.95 -1.62 -0.77
CA GLU A 109 -10.19 -2.85 -0.92
C GLU A 109 -9.25 -3.03 0.26
N PHE A 110 -9.15 -4.26 0.72
CA PHE A 110 -8.23 -4.69 1.75
C PHE A 110 -7.64 -6.05 1.36
N ILE A 111 -6.31 -6.13 1.36
CA ILE A 111 -5.57 -7.34 1.00
C ILE A 111 -4.48 -7.58 2.05
N THR A 112 -4.36 -8.79 2.57
CA THR A 112 -3.26 -9.16 3.48
C THR A 112 -2.45 -10.33 2.95
N TYR A 113 -1.18 -10.31 3.29
CA TYR A 113 -0.19 -11.32 2.95
C TYR A 113 0.49 -11.81 4.22
N ALA A 114 0.72 -13.11 4.28
CA ALA A 114 1.54 -13.76 5.30
C ALA A 114 2.05 -15.09 4.75
N GLY A 115 3.22 -15.55 5.23
CA GLY A 115 3.79 -16.83 4.79
C GLY A 115 3.97 -16.92 3.26
N ASN A 116 4.50 -15.86 2.66
CA ASN A 116 4.86 -15.75 1.24
C ASN A 116 3.69 -15.83 0.24
N ARG A 117 2.46 -15.59 0.69
CA ARG A 117 1.28 -15.60 -0.19
C ARG A 117 0.18 -14.67 0.31
N MET A 118 -0.73 -14.32 -0.58
CA MET A 118 -1.96 -13.62 -0.22
C MET A 118 -2.82 -14.53 0.67
N GLN A 119 -3.25 -14.02 1.82
CA GLN A 119 -4.12 -14.72 2.77
C GLN A 119 -5.58 -14.34 2.60
N ARG A 120 -5.85 -13.06 2.39
CA ARG A 120 -7.19 -12.49 2.32
C ARG A 120 -7.21 -11.33 1.33
N ALA A 121 -8.24 -11.29 0.51
CA ALA A 121 -8.59 -10.12 -0.28
C ALA A 121 -10.09 -9.91 -0.21
N VAL A 122 -10.52 -8.68 0.02
CA VAL A 122 -11.93 -8.27 -0.04
C VAL A 122 -12.03 -6.90 -0.69
N ARG A 123 -12.98 -6.76 -1.62
CA ARG A 123 -13.16 -5.54 -2.40
C ARG A 123 -14.62 -5.29 -2.72
N ALA A 124 -15.08 -4.06 -2.55
CA ALA A 124 -16.27 -3.54 -3.20
C ALA A 124 -15.87 -2.39 -4.11
N MET A 125 -16.13 -2.49 -5.40
CA MET A 125 -15.82 -1.42 -6.35
C MET A 125 -16.94 -1.21 -7.37
N LYS A 126 -17.01 0.00 -7.91
CA LYS A 126 -17.83 0.31 -9.07
C LYS A 126 -16.95 0.26 -10.32
N ASP A 127 -17.12 -0.80 -11.10
CA ASP A 127 -16.46 -1.00 -12.39
C ASP A 127 -17.53 -0.80 -13.48
N ALA A 128 -17.50 0.37 -14.14
CA ALA A 128 -18.65 0.95 -14.82
C ALA A 128 -19.34 -0.02 -15.82
N PRO A 129 -20.69 -0.13 -15.82
CA PRO A 129 -21.68 0.55 -14.97
C PRO A 129 -22.07 -0.24 -13.70
N ARG A 130 -21.37 -1.31 -13.35
CA ARG A 130 -21.81 -2.28 -12.33
C ARG A 130 -21.00 -2.14 -11.05
N TRP A 131 -21.62 -2.58 -9.96
CA TRP A 131 -20.88 -2.82 -8.73
C TRP A 131 -20.42 -4.26 -8.71
N ASP A 132 -19.17 -4.45 -8.30
CA ASP A 132 -18.53 -5.73 -8.11
C ASP A 132 -18.18 -5.93 -6.63
N PHE A 133 -18.37 -7.15 -6.14
CA PHE A 133 -17.92 -7.57 -4.83
C PHE A 133 -17.05 -8.81 -4.99
N PHE A 134 -15.78 -8.67 -4.62
CA PHE A 134 -14.81 -9.75 -4.68
C PHE A 134 -14.36 -10.10 -3.27
N GLN A 135 -14.22 -11.40 -3.00
CA GLN A 135 -13.55 -11.89 -1.80
C GLN A 135 -12.82 -13.20 -2.07
N GLN A 136 -11.69 -13.40 -1.41
CA GLN A 136 -10.89 -14.61 -1.47
C GLN A 136 -10.15 -14.83 -0.14
N GLY A 137 -10.07 -16.08 0.31
CA GLY A 137 -9.44 -16.43 1.59
C GLY A 137 -10.41 -16.33 2.77
N GLU A 138 -9.96 -16.74 3.95
CA GLU A 138 -10.79 -16.71 5.16
C GLU A 138 -10.94 -15.29 5.72
N PRO A 139 -12.15 -14.86 6.11
CA PRO A 139 -12.34 -13.55 6.74
C PRO A 139 -11.53 -13.40 8.03
N LEU A 140 -10.95 -12.21 8.21
CA LEU A 140 -10.26 -11.84 9.44
C LEU A 140 -11.26 -11.50 10.56
N PRO A 141 -10.88 -11.63 11.85
CA PRO A 141 -11.76 -11.29 12.97
C PRO A 141 -12.23 -9.82 12.99
N CYS A 142 -11.47 -8.91 12.37
CA CYS A 142 -11.85 -7.49 12.24
C CYS A 142 -12.97 -7.25 11.22
N GLU A 143 -13.26 -8.21 10.35
CA GLU A 143 -14.20 -8.03 9.24
C GLU A 143 -15.65 -8.12 9.72
N ALA A 144 -16.47 -7.13 9.34
CA ALA A 144 -17.91 -7.14 9.54
C ALA A 144 -18.61 -8.03 8.49
N THR A 145 -18.35 -9.34 8.52
CA THR A 145 -18.77 -10.30 7.48
C THR A 145 -20.29 -10.35 7.23
N HIS A 146 -21.11 -9.99 8.22
CA HIS A 146 -22.55 -9.86 8.04
C HIS A 146 -22.94 -8.82 6.97
N ALA A 147 -22.11 -7.81 6.73
CA ALA A 147 -22.33 -6.81 5.70
C ALA A 147 -22.13 -7.37 4.27
N TYR A 148 -21.40 -8.48 4.10
CA TYR A 148 -21.04 -9.02 2.78
C TYR A 148 -22.24 -9.59 2.01
N THR A 149 -23.36 -9.81 2.69
CA THR A 149 -24.62 -10.25 2.08
C THR A 149 -25.60 -9.10 1.85
N ALA A 150 -25.20 -7.86 2.12
CA ALA A 150 -26.07 -6.69 1.90
C ALA A 150 -26.62 -6.63 0.47
N ARG A 151 -27.87 -6.18 0.35
CA ARG A 151 -28.58 -6.08 -0.94
C ARG A 151 -27.84 -5.23 -1.96
N ARG A 152 -27.26 -4.12 -1.51
CA ARG A 152 -26.46 -3.23 -2.37
C ARG A 152 -24.99 -3.57 -2.17
N VAL A 153 -24.28 -3.84 -3.26
CA VAL A 153 -22.84 -4.17 -3.21
C VAL A 153 -22.02 -3.05 -2.58
N ARG A 154 -22.34 -1.79 -2.87
CA ARG A 154 -21.69 -0.63 -2.27
C ARG A 154 -21.75 -0.60 -0.73
N ASP A 155 -22.71 -1.32 -0.14
CA ASP A 155 -22.92 -1.37 1.31
C ASP A 155 -22.08 -2.51 1.95
N ARG A 156 -21.49 -3.41 1.14
CA ARG A 156 -20.80 -4.63 1.61
C ARG A 156 -19.42 -4.39 2.21
N LEU A 157 -18.70 -3.36 1.77
CA LEU A 157 -17.40 -2.99 2.34
C LEU A 157 -17.29 -1.47 2.38
N GLN A 158 -17.42 -0.91 3.58
CA GLN A 158 -17.28 0.52 3.84
C GLN A 158 -15.83 0.89 4.14
N ARG A 159 -15.47 2.15 3.89
CA ARG A 159 -14.16 2.73 4.21
C ARG A 159 -13.77 2.52 5.68
N GLU A 160 -14.70 2.73 6.61
CA GLU A 160 -14.43 2.55 8.04
C GLU A 160 -14.05 1.11 8.36
N ALA A 161 -14.71 0.11 7.78
CA ALA A 161 -14.36 -1.30 7.99
C ALA A 161 -12.94 -1.64 7.54
N VAL A 162 -12.48 -1.02 6.44
CA VAL A 162 -11.11 -1.17 5.95
C VAL A 162 -10.10 -0.53 6.92
N LEU A 163 -10.41 0.66 7.44
CA LEU A 163 -9.57 1.35 8.42
C LEU A 163 -9.49 0.59 9.75
N ASP A 164 -10.60 -0.02 10.18
CA ASP A 164 -10.66 -0.83 11.39
C ASP A 164 -9.83 -2.12 11.22
N CYS A 165 -9.87 -2.73 10.03
CA CYS A 165 -9.01 -3.87 9.73
C CYS A 165 -7.52 -3.51 9.62
N LEU A 166 -7.15 -2.32 9.13
CA LEU A 166 -5.76 -1.84 9.20
C LEU A 166 -5.28 -1.71 10.64
N HIS A 167 -6.11 -1.12 11.51
CA HIS A 167 -5.78 -0.98 12.91
C HIS A 167 -5.62 -2.34 13.59
N ALA A 168 -6.58 -3.26 13.38
CA ALA A 168 -6.51 -4.63 13.90
C ALA A 168 -5.32 -5.43 13.36
N TRP A 169 -4.91 -5.18 12.10
CA TRP A 169 -3.71 -5.77 11.53
C TRP A 169 -2.43 -5.22 12.17
N GLY A 170 -2.47 -4.08 12.86
CA GLY A 170 -1.32 -3.44 13.52
C GLY A 170 -0.76 -2.23 12.78
N ALA A 171 -1.51 -1.65 11.84
CA ALA A 171 -1.19 -0.40 11.17
C ALA A 171 -2.17 0.70 11.63
N PRO A 172 -1.86 1.46 12.69
CA PRO A 172 -2.78 2.43 13.27
C PRO A 172 -2.85 3.73 12.46
N VAL A 173 -3.33 3.65 11.22
CA VAL A 173 -3.34 4.75 10.23
C VAL A 173 -4.15 5.98 10.67
N ARG A 174 -5.00 5.87 11.70
CA ARG A 174 -5.75 7.00 12.27
C ARG A 174 -4.90 7.85 13.21
N GLU A 175 -3.77 7.34 13.69
CA GLU A 175 -2.87 8.06 14.59
C GLU A 175 -1.96 9.00 13.81
N ALA A 176 -1.75 10.22 14.32
CA ALA A 176 -0.88 11.20 13.66
C ALA A 176 0.58 10.70 13.55
N ALA A 177 1.05 9.93 14.55
CA ALA A 177 2.37 9.34 14.58
C ALA A 177 2.61 8.34 13.45
N PHE A 178 1.57 7.73 12.87
CA PHE A 178 1.71 6.85 11.71
C PHE A 178 2.23 7.59 10.47
N TRP A 179 1.85 8.86 10.33
CA TRP A 179 2.18 9.73 9.19
C TRP A 179 3.42 10.59 9.43
N GLN A 180 4.17 10.30 10.48
CA GLN A 180 5.43 10.96 10.83
C GLN A 180 6.55 9.94 10.76
N SER A 181 7.79 10.41 10.61
CA SER A 181 8.99 9.58 10.59
C SER A 181 10.13 10.32 11.28
N ALA A 182 10.94 9.58 12.05
CA ALA A 182 12.17 10.11 12.68
C ALA A 182 13.34 10.21 11.68
N GLN A 183 13.17 9.68 10.47
CA GLN A 183 14.17 9.66 9.40
C GLN A 183 13.56 10.12 8.07
N PRO A 184 14.36 10.55 7.08
CA PRO A 184 13.87 10.84 5.74
C PRO A 184 13.06 9.68 5.15
N ALA A 185 12.07 10.00 4.34
CA ALA A 185 11.40 9.01 3.50
C ALA A 185 12.35 8.55 2.39
N VAL A 186 12.02 7.43 1.75
CA VAL A 186 12.78 6.85 0.65
C VAL A 186 11.88 6.68 -0.57
N THR A 187 12.42 7.00 -1.75
CA THR A 187 11.86 6.54 -3.03
C THR A 187 12.78 5.49 -3.64
N LEU A 188 12.20 4.57 -4.42
CA LEU A 188 12.96 3.56 -5.16
C LEU A 188 12.99 3.94 -6.64
N VAL A 189 14.18 4.13 -7.20
CA VAL A 189 14.38 4.48 -8.61
C VAL A 189 15.11 3.37 -9.35
N ARG A 190 14.82 3.19 -10.63
CA ARG A 190 15.57 2.26 -11.48
C ARG A 190 16.99 2.79 -11.67
N GLY A 191 17.99 1.94 -11.45
CA GLY A 191 19.37 2.27 -11.82
C GLY A 191 19.50 2.42 -13.34
N VAL A 192 20.20 3.45 -13.80
CA VAL A 192 20.73 3.45 -15.17
C VAL A 192 21.86 2.42 -15.21
N PRO A 193 21.92 1.50 -16.19
CA PRO A 193 23.06 0.61 -16.33
C PRO A 193 24.33 1.46 -16.38
N SER A 194 25.28 1.22 -15.49
CA SER A 194 26.62 1.81 -15.62
C SER A 194 27.15 1.40 -16.99
N ALA A 195 27.51 2.37 -17.83
CA ALA A 195 28.18 2.08 -19.09
C ALA A 195 29.38 1.16 -18.79
N PRO A 196 29.64 0.13 -19.62
CA PRO A 196 30.80 -0.73 -19.41
C PRO A 196 32.04 0.15 -19.35
N ALA A 197 32.87 -0.06 -18.33
CA ALA A 197 34.14 0.62 -18.22
C ALA A 197 34.92 0.36 -19.52
N SER A 198 35.22 1.42 -20.26
CA SER A 198 36.11 1.35 -21.40
C SER A 198 37.43 0.78 -20.90
N LEU A 199 37.77 -0.44 -21.34
CA LEU A 199 39.10 -1.00 -21.15
C LEU A 199 40.05 -0.14 -21.98
N GLY A 200 40.76 0.77 -21.31
CA GLY A 200 41.90 1.50 -21.84
C GLY A 200 43.19 0.73 -21.62
#